data_AF-A0A3A8WHK8-F1
#
_entry.id   AF-A0A3A8WHK8-F1
#
_cell.length_a   1.000
_cell.length_b   1.000
_cell.length_c   1.000
_cell.angle_alpha   90.00
_cell.angle_beta   90.00
_cell.angle_gamma   90.00
#
_symmetry.space_group_name_H-M   'P 1'
#
loop_
_entity.id
_entity.type
_entity.pdbx_description
1 polymer ?
#
loop_
_entity_poly.entity_id
_entity_poly.type
_entity_poly.pdbx_seq_one_letter_code
_entity_poly.pdbx_strand_id
1 'polypeptide(L)'
;MLNEAILSSKNEYTIFKYDRYIIRFRAPYSLERYTQVKEWDNGYLVVMAKYSHNQEEEEEYIDLIPILEDLYYDANKFLAPIKKVRIQYD
;
A
#
# COMPACT_ATOMS: atom_id res chain seq x y z
N MET A 1 19.32 5.00 -5.90
CA MET A 1 17.95 4.47 -6.10
C MET A 1 17.51 3.92 -4.76
N LEU A 2 16.45 4.47 -4.16
CA LEU A 2 15.90 3.89 -2.95
C LEU A 2 15.02 2.72 -3.36
N ASN A 3 15.41 1.50 -2.98
CA ASN A 3 14.63 0.27 -3.11
C ASN A 3 13.46 0.25 -2.09
N GLU A 4 12.80 1.40 -1.92
CA GLU A 4 11.77 1.64 -0.92
C GLU A 4 10.54 2.22 -1.61
N ALA A 5 9.40 1.59 -1.40
CA ALA A 5 8.11 2.10 -1.85
C ALA A 5 7.42 2.91 -0.75
N ILE A 6 6.45 3.71 -1.16
CA ILE A 6 5.63 4.52 -0.28
C ILE A 6 4.19 4.00 -0.36
N LEU A 7 3.59 3.77 0.80
CA LEU A 7 2.16 3.55 0.95
C LEU A 7 1.52 4.80 1.57
N SER A 8 0.41 5.23 0.99
CA SER A 8 -0.42 6.31 1.53
C SER A 8 -1.87 6.13 1.13
N SER A 9 -2.72 7.04 1.56
CA SER A 9 -4.13 7.09 1.17
C SER A 9 -4.54 8.51 0.83
N LYS A 10 -5.49 8.65 -0.09
CA LYS A 10 -6.12 9.92 -0.41
C LYS A 10 -7.55 9.70 -0.88
N ASN A 11 -8.49 10.33 -0.20
CA ASN A 11 -9.92 10.12 -0.40
C ASN A 11 -10.23 8.61 -0.31
N GLU A 12 -10.95 8.09 -1.29
CA GLU A 12 -11.34 6.69 -1.47
C GLU A 12 -10.27 5.76 -2.09
N TYR A 13 -8.99 6.17 -2.07
CA TYR A 13 -7.91 5.40 -2.69
C TYR A 13 -6.76 5.14 -1.73
N THR A 14 -6.25 3.91 -1.81
CA THR A 14 -4.89 3.58 -1.40
C THR A 14 -3.95 3.86 -2.55
N ILE A 15 -2.79 4.42 -2.22
CA ILE A 15 -1.76 4.82 -3.18
C ILE A 15 -0.48 4.06 -2.83
N PHE A 16 -0.01 3.25 -3.78
CA PHE A 16 1.29 2.60 -3.71
C PHE A 16 2.21 3.23 -4.75
N LYS A 17 3.29 3.87 -4.29
CA LYS A 17 4.24 4.59 -5.14
C LYS A 17 5.61 3.93 -5.07
N TYR A 18 6.18 3.64 -6.22
CA TYR A 18 7.54 3.13 -6.34
C TYR A 18 8.21 3.69 -7.59
N ASP A 19 9.37 4.31 -7.43
CA ASP A 19 10.07 5.04 -8.51
C ASP A 19 9.13 6.05 -9.21
N ARG A 20 8.89 5.89 -10.52
CA ARG A 20 7.96 6.72 -11.31
C ARG A 20 6.52 6.20 -11.30
N TYR A 21 6.26 5.03 -10.72
CA TYR A 21 4.96 4.37 -10.77
C TYR A 21 4.10 4.78 -9.59
N ILE A 22 2.84 5.07 -9.88
CA ILE A 22 1.80 5.38 -8.89
C ILE A 22 0.62 4.46 -9.19
N ILE A 23 0.41 3.49 -8.32
CA ILE A 23 -0.71 2.54 -8.40
C ILE A 23 -1.77 3.01 -7.41
N ARG A 24 -3.02 3.09 -7.88
CA ARG A 24 -4.17 3.52 -7.09
C ARG A 24 -5.24 2.46 -7.15
N PHE A 25 -5.73 2.04 -6.00
CA PHE A 25 -6.83 1.10 -5.88
C PHE A 25 -7.80 1.58 -4.81
N ARG A 26 -9.05 1.14 -4.91
CA ARG A 26 -10.13 1.59 -4.01
C ARG A 26 -9.83 1.15 -2.58
N ALA A 27 -9.97 2.09 -1.66
CA ALA A 27 -10.00 1.87 -0.23
C ALA A 27 -11.43 2.07 0.30
N PRO A 28 -11.77 1.52 1.48
CA PRO A 28 -13.02 1.87 2.14
C PRO A 28 -13.12 3.38 2.37
N TYR A 29 -14.31 3.95 2.17
CA TYR A 29 -14.55 5.39 2.39
C TYR A 29 -14.29 5.83 3.84
N SER A 30 -14.33 4.88 4.77
CA SER A 30 -14.08 5.09 6.20
C SER A 30 -12.59 5.13 6.54
N LEU A 31 -11.69 4.76 5.63
CA LEU A 31 -10.25 4.80 5.87
C LEU A 31 -9.79 6.26 5.98
N GLU A 32 -9.25 6.64 7.13
CA GLU A 32 -8.63 7.95 7.30
C GLU A 32 -7.19 7.93 6.81
N ARG A 33 -6.37 7.01 7.35
CA ARG A 33 -4.96 6.86 7.01
C ARG A 33 -4.38 5.52 7.45
N TYR A 34 -3.32 5.09 6.77
CA TYR A 34 -2.39 4.11 7.27
C TYR A 34 -1.42 4.76 8.25
N THR A 35 -1.03 4.05 9.30
CA THR A 35 -0.23 4.60 10.39
C THR A 35 1.12 3.89 10.50
N GLN A 36 1.18 2.60 10.15
CA GLN A 36 2.40 1.81 10.24
C GLN A 36 2.41 0.67 9.21
N VAL A 37 3.59 0.34 8.68
CA VAL A 37 3.83 -0.94 8.00
C VAL A 37 4.40 -1.93 9.01
N LYS A 38 3.70 -3.03 9.26
CA LYS A 38 4.16 -4.12 10.14
C LYS A 38 5.00 -5.13 9.37
N GLU A 39 4.59 -5.45 8.15
CA GLU A 39 5.24 -6.48 7.33
C GLU A 39 5.20 -6.10 5.85
N TRP A 40 6.27 -6.46 5.14
CA TRP A 40 6.37 -6.43 3.70
C TRP A 40 6.95 -7.77 3.23
N ASP A 41 6.16 -8.53 2.48
CA ASP A 41 6.59 -9.77 1.84
C ASP A 41 6.25 -9.75 0.35
N ASN A 42 7.17 -9.17 -0.44
CA ASN A 42 7.18 -9.19 -1.91
C ASN A 42 5.78 -9.03 -2.58
N GLY A 43 5.02 -8.02 -2.17
CA GLY A 43 3.67 -7.76 -2.69
C GLY A 43 2.58 -7.88 -1.64
N TYR A 44 2.82 -8.61 -0.56
CA TYR A 44 1.93 -8.68 0.58
C TYR A 44 2.33 -7.67 1.66
N LEU A 45 1.35 -6.94 2.18
CA LEU A 45 1.52 -5.90 3.19
C LEU A 45 0.62 -6.20 4.39
N VAL A 46 1.20 -6.11 5.58
CA VAL A 46 0.45 -5.99 6.84
C VAL A 46 0.64 -4.57 7.36
N VAL A 47 -0.45 -3.84 7.58
CA VAL A 47 -0.40 -2.43 7.97
C VAL A 47 -1.37 -2.13 9.11
N MET A 48 -1.08 -1.09 9.88
CA MET A 48 -2.05 -0.49 10.78
C MET A 48 -2.82 0.61 10.04
N ALA A 49 -4.14 0.59 10.17
CA ALA A 49 -5.06 1.52 9.53
C ALA A 49 -5.96 2.19 10.57
N LYS A 50 -6.13 3.50 10.43
CA LYS A 50 -7.08 4.28 11.20
C LYS A 50 -8.36 4.47 10.39
N TYR A 51 -9.47 3.97 10.93
CA TYR A 51 -10.80 4.17 10.38
C TYR A 51 -11.60 5.19 11.19
N SER A 52 -12.52 5.90 10.53
CA SER A 52 -13.35 6.94 11.14
C SER A 52 -14.41 6.43 12.10
N HIS A 53 -14.81 5.16 11.97
CA HIS A 53 -15.85 4.53 12.77
C HIS A 53 -15.30 3.74 13.97
N ASN A 54 -13.98 3.64 14.11
CA ASN A 54 -13.32 2.96 15.21
C ASN A 54 -12.38 3.90 15.94
N GLN A 55 -12.27 3.79 17.26
CA GLN A 55 -11.31 4.57 18.05
C GLN A 55 -9.89 4.01 17.95
N GLU A 56 -9.75 2.69 17.89
CA GLU A 56 -8.47 2.00 17.78
C GLU A 56 -8.03 1.86 16.32
N GLU A 57 -6.75 1.56 16.12
CA GLU A 57 -6.21 1.20 14.81
C GLU A 57 -6.46 -0.28 14.55
N GLU A 58 -6.75 -0.62 13.29
CA GLU A 58 -7.03 -1.98 12.85
C GLU A 58 -5.87 -2.50 11.99
N GLU A 59 -5.58 -3.79 12.12
CA GLU A 59 -4.61 -4.45 11.25
C GLU A 59 -5.28 -4.81 9.91
N GLU A 60 -4.65 -4.40 8.82
CA GLU A 60 -5.14 -4.57 7.46
C GLU A 60 -4.12 -5.31 6.61
N TYR A 61 -4.64 -6.11 5.68
CA TYR A 61 -3.86 -6.95 4.79
C TYR A 61 -4.09 -6.53 3.35
N ILE A 62 -3.02 -6.20 2.63
CA ILE A 62 -3.08 -5.75 1.24
C ILE A 62 -2.24 -6.70 0.39
N ASP A 63 -2.87 -7.33 -0.59
CA ASP A 63 -2.19 -8.10 -1.63
C ASP A 63 -2.11 -7.28 -2.92
N LEU A 64 -0.89 -6.88 -3.29
CA LEU A 64 -0.64 -6.10 -4.49
C LEU A 64 -0.60 -6.96 -5.76
N ILE A 65 -0.42 -8.28 -5.65
CA ILE A 65 -0.22 -9.14 -6.82
C ILE A 65 -1.44 -9.11 -7.74
N PRO A 66 -2.68 -9.38 -7.28
CA PRO A 66 -3.86 -9.32 -8.15
C PRO A 66 -4.07 -7.94 -8.77
N ILE A 67 -3.82 -6.87 -8.00
CA ILE A 67 -3.97 -5.48 -8.46
C ILE A 67 -2.99 -5.19 -9.62
N LEU A 68 -1.75 -5.67 -9.50
CA LEU A 68 -0.74 -5.51 -10.54
C LEU A 68 -1.07 -6.32 -11.80
N GLU A 69 -1.53 -7.56 -11.62
CA GLU A 69 -1.91 -8.45 -12.72
C GLU A 69 -3.12 -7.90 -13.50
N ASP A 70 -4.14 -7.37 -12.81
CA ASP A 70 -5.30 -6.71 -13.44
C ASP A 70 -4.90 -5.45 -14.23
N LEU A 71 -3.79 -4.82 -13.84
CA LEU A 71 -3.18 -3.70 -14.56
C LEU A 71 -2.19 -4.15 -15.65
N TYR A 72 -2.12 -5.45 -15.94
CA TYR A 72 -1.24 -6.08 -16.93
C TYR A 72 0.27 -5.94 -16.63
N TYR A 73 0.65 -5.81 -15.35
CA TYR A 73 2.05 -5.85 -14.93
C TYR A 73 2.52 -7.29 -14.73
N ASP A 74 3.81 -7.53 -14.99
CA ASP A 74 4.52 -8.66 -14.39
C ASP A 74 4.79 -8.33 -12.92
N ALA A 75 3.90 -8.77 -12.03
CA ALA A 75 3.94 -8.43 -10.61
C ALA A 75 5.29 -8.79 -9.97
N ASN A 76 5.81 -9.99 -10.27
CA ASN A 76 7.10 -10.44 -9.75
C ASN A 76 8.25 -9.51 -10.18
N LYS A 77 8.32 -9.14 -11.45
CA LYS A 77 9.37 -8.21 -11.92
C LYS A 77 9.23 -6.81 -11.33
N PHE A 78 7.99 -6.34 -11.17
CA PHE A 78 7.71 -5.02 -10.60
C PHE A 78 8.11 -4.95 -9.11
N LEU A 79 7.79 -5.99 -8.34
CA LEU A 79 7.97 -6.06 -6.90
C LEU A 79 9.39 -6.44 -6.48
N ALA A 80 10.09 -7.26 -7.27
CA ALA A 80 11.44 -7.76 -6.98
C ALA A 80 12.46 -6.72 -6.48
N PRO A 81 12.54 -5.49 -7.02
CA PRO A 81 13.51 -4.51 -6.55
C PRO A 81 13.10 -3.82 -5.23
N ILE A 82 11.86 -3.95 -4.75
CA ILE A 82 11.33 -3.27 -3.57
C ILE A 82 11.71 -4.06 -2.30
N LYS A 83 12.55 -3.46 -1.45
CA LYS A 83 13.07 -4.08 -0.23
C LYS A 83 12.25 -3.76 1.02
N LYS A 84 11.55 -2.63 1.03
CA LYS A 84 10.72 -2.17 2.14
C LYS A 84 9.68 -1.17 1.68
N VAL A 85 8.67 -0.99 2.51
CA VAL A 85 7.59 -0.01 2.32
C VAL A 85 7.50 0.86 3.56
N ARG A 86 7.28 2.15 3.37
CA ARG A 86 7.03 3.08 4.47
C ARG A 86 5.78 3.91 4.23
N ILE A 87 5.18 4.38 5.31
CA ILE A 87 4.09 5.34 5.24
C ILE A 87 4.66 6.74 4.97
N GLN A 88 4.11 7.45 3.99
CA GLN A 88 4.37 8.88 3.81
C GLN A 88 3.15 9.57 3.20
N TYR A 89 2.70 10.64 3.85
CA TYR A 89 1.73 11.57 3.32
C TYR A 89 2.46 12.81 2.81
N ASP A 90 1.98 13.36 1.70
CA ASP A 90 2.42 14.68 1.19
C ASP A 90 1.73 15.80 1.96
#